data_AF-A0A7S4FS22-F1
#
_entry.id   AF-A0A7S4FS22-F1
#
_cell.length_a   1.000
_cell.length_b   1.000
_cell.length_c   1.000
_cell.angle_alpha   90.00
_cell.angle_beta   90.00
_cell.angle_gamma   90.00
#
_symmetry.space_group_name_H-M   'P 1'
#
loop_
_entity.id
_entity.type
_entity.pdbx_description
1 polymer ?
#
loop_
_entity_poly.entity_id
_entity_poly.type
_entity_poly.pdbx_seq_one_letter_code
_entity_poly.pdbx_strand_id
1 'polypeptide(L)'
;LLHAASVGLTLKVKPAGQLLERTSLYQDLIFIVVAYLGLWFSPLFHSLHLLAVVRKSPLLQSVIQAVTVNGRSLLVTALLCFIIVYLYSIIGFVLFPDDFRTTEGDLQCETITECLVFVLTSGLRAGGGIGDLLHDRRSTGRTLYDFSFFVIVIVCLLNIVSGIIIDTFAQLRDERQAIDEDTKDRCFICNIENNKFDRRVEGGFEEHVKHQHNMWEYLYFMHHLMRKPNHEFTGQESYVWGKMQRQDISFFPLN
;
A
#
# COMPACT_ATOMS: atom_id res chain seq x y z
N LEU A 1 21.61 -11.61 54.31
CA LEU A 1 22.32 -10.97 53.17
C LEU A 1 22.51 -12.04 52.11
N LEU A 2 22.05 -11.77 50.88
CA LEU A 2 21.94 -12.68 49.71
C LEU A 2 20.71 -13.59 49.69
N HIS A 3 19.60 -13.05 49.17
CA HIS A 3 18.71 -13.78 48.27
C HIS A 3 18.39 -12.84 47.12
N ALA A 4 19.26 -12.87 46.11
CA ALA A 4 18.98 -12.31 44.80
C ALA A 4 17.91 -13.20 44.16
N ALA A 5 16.63 -12.86 44.37
CA ALA A 5 15.53 -13.40 43.60
C ALA A 5 15.70 -12.90 42.17
N SER A 6 16.14 -13.82 41.32
CA SER A 6 16.24 -13.69 39.88
C SER A 6 14.94 -13.14 39.30
N VAL A 7 14.95 -11.86 38.92
CA VAL A 7 14.03 -11.34 37.93
C VAL A 7 14.37 -12.07 36.64
N GLY A 8 13.66 -13.17 36.41
CA GLY A 8 13.66 -13.91 35.16
C GLY A 8 13.08 -13.01 34.07
N LEU A 9 13.93 -12.14 33.52
CA LEU A 9 13.78 -11.64 32.16
C LEU A 9 13.95 -12.87 31.26
N THR A 10 12.91 -13.68 31.17
CA THR A 10 12.74 -14.57 30.03
C THR A 10 12.52 -13.63 28.86
N LEU A 11 13.62 -13.18 28.25
CA LEU A 11 13.66 -12.94 26.82
C LEU A 11 13.16 -14.23 26.20
N LYS A 12 11.84 -14.34 26.07
CA LYS A 12 11.18 -15.34 25.27
C LYS A 12 11.67 -15.00 23.88
N VAL A 13 12.80 -15.62 23.49
CA VAL A 13 13.34 -15.57 22.14
C VAL A 13 12.15 -16.03 21.31
N LYS A 14 11.45 -15.07 20.71
CA LYS A 14 10.29 -15.40 19.88
C LYS A 14 10.83 -16.37 18.83
N PRO A 15 10.17 -17.51 18.60
CA PRO A 15 10.66 -18.49 17.63
C PRO A 15 10.95 -17.74 16.32
N ALA A 16 12.04 -18.08 15.63
CA ALA A 16 12.50 -17.36 14.44
C ALA A 16 11.39 -17.15 13.40
N GLY A 17 10.38 -18.04 13.36
CA GLY A 17 9.16 -17.89 12.55
C GLY A 17 8.28 -16.69 12.89
N GLN A 18 8.18 -16.26 14.16
CA GLN A 18 7.42 -15.06 14.57
C GLN A 18 8.21 -13.75 14.38
N LEU A 19 9.53 -13.82 14.22
CA LEU A 19 10.35 -12.67 13.79
C LEU A 19 10.21 -12.42 12.28
N LEU A 20 10.08 -13.49 11.48
CA LEU A 20 9.84 -13.40 10.03
C LEU A 20 8.46 -12.84 9.65
N GLU A 21 7.49 -12.79 10.58
CA GLU A 21 6.17 -12.17 10.35
C GLU A 21 6.21 -10.63 10.34
N ARG A 22 7.27 -9.99 10.85
CA ARG A 22 7.40 -8.54 10.69
C ARG A 22 7.81 -8.23 9.26
N THR A 23 6.92 -7.59 8.51
CA THR A 23 7.13 -7.10 7.14
C THR A 23 8.45 -6.33 6.98
N SER A 24 8.92 -5.65 8.04
CA SER A 24 10.22 -4.96 8.06
C SER A 24 11.43 -5.90 8.00
N LEU A 25 11.39 -7.03 8.71
CA LEU A 25 12.50 -7.99 8.76
C LEU A 25 12.63 -8.80 7.47
N TYR A 26 11.50 -9.14 6.84
CA TYR A 26 11.49 -9.77 5.53
C TYR A 26 12.08 -8.85 4.45
N GLN A 27 11.75 -7.56 4.47
CA GLN A 27 12.31 -6.57 3.55
C GLN A 27 13.81 -6.37 3.77
N ASP A 28 14.27 -6.29 5.02
CA ASP A 28 15.70 -6.16 5.33
C ASP A 28 16.47 -7.42 4.88
N LEU A 29 15.89 -8.62 5.03
CA LEU A 29 16.45 -9.87 4.50
C LEU A 29 16.56 -9.86 2.97
N ILE A 30 15.55 -9.34 2.26
CA ILE A 30 15.62 -9.17 0.80
C ILE A 30 16.79 -8.28 0.41
N PHE A 31 17.01 -7.14 1.08
CA PHE A 31 18.14 -6.27 0.77
C PHE A 31 19.49 -6.94 1.03
N ILE A 32 19.60 -7.75 2.11
CA ILE A 32 20.81 -8.54 2.38
C ILE A 32 21.07 -9.56 1.26
N VAL A 33 20.03 -10.25 0.78
CA VAL A 33 20.14 -11.18 -0.35
C VAL A 33 20.57 -10.45 -1.63
N VAL A 34 19.97 -9.29 -1.92
CA VAL A 34 20.35 -8.46 -3.07
C VAL A 34 21.80 -7.97 -2.97
N ALA A 35 22.28 -7.64 -1.78
CA ALA A 35 23.69 -7.27 -1.54
C ALA A 35 24.63 -8.44 -1.82
N TYR A 36 24.27 -9.64 -1.35
CA TYR A 36 25.01 -10.86 -1.65
C TYR A 36 25.05 -11.13 -3.16
N LEU A 37 23.91 -11.06 -3.86
CA LEU A 37 23.86 -11.20 -5.31
C LEU A 37 24.73 -10.15 -6.04
N GLY A 38 24.81 -8.93 -5.48
CA GLY A 38 25.65 -7.86 -5.99
C GLY A 38 27.15 -8.13 -5.89
N LEU A 39 27.56 -8.91 -4.90
CA LEU A 39 28.96 -9.30 -4.71
C LEU A 39 29.36 -10.47 -5.61
N TRP A 40 28.47 -11.45 -5.81
CA TRP A 40 28.79 -12.71 -6.48
C TRP A 40 28.44 -12.76 -7.97
N PHE A 41 27.41 -12.03 -8.42
CA PHE A 41 26.93 -12.11 -9.81
C PHE A 41 27.21 -10.85 -10.62
N SER A 42 26.78 -9.67 -10.14
CA SER A 42 26.97 -8.42 -10.88
C SER A 42 26.81 -7.18 -9.99
N PRO A 43 27.64 -6.13 -10.16
CA PRO A 43 27.47 -4.85 -9.46
C PRO A 43 26.09 -4.20 -9.67
N LEU A 44 25.35 -4.56 -10.72
CA LEU A 44 24.01 -4.02 -11.01
C LEU A 44 23.02 -4.22 -9.85
N PHE A 45 23.11 -5.30 -9.08
CA PHE A 45 22.21 -5.52 -7.95
C PHE A 45 22.39 -4.50 -6.82
N HIS A 46 23.54 -3.81 -6.73
CA HIS A 46 23.71 -2.71 -5.77
C HIS A 46 22.76 -1.54 -6.07
N SER A 47 22.39 -1.31 -7.34
CA SER A 47 21.44 -0.26 -7.71
C SER A 47 20.05 -0.45 -7.08
N LEU A 48 19.62 -1.70 -6.85
CA LEU A 48 18.33 -2.01 -6.24
C LEU A 48 18.22 -1.56 -4.78
N HIS A 49 19.34 -1.29 -4.10
CA HIS A 49 19.33 -0.74 -2.74
C HIS A 49 18.76 0.68 -2.69
N LEU A 50 18.73 1.41 -3.81
CA LEU A 50 18.09 2.72 -3.89
C LEU A 50 16.58 2.64 -3.55
N LEU A 51 15.92 1.50 -3.80
CA LEU A 51 14.53 1.28 -3.42
C LEU A 51 14.30 1.35 -1.90
N ALA A 52 15.35 1.26 -1.07
CA ALA A 52 15.24 1.46 0.37
C ALA A 52 14.74 2.86 0.74
N VAL A 53 14.89 3.87 -0.14
CA VAL A 53 14.36 5.24 0.09
C VAL A 53 12.84 5.25 0.26
N VAL A 54 12.13 4.36 -0.43
CA VAL A 54 10.67 4.23 -0.35
C VAL A 54 10.24 3.91 1.08
N ARG A 55 11.02 3.13 1.83
CA ARG A 55 10.72 2.82 3.23
C ARG A 55 10.96 3.99 4.19
N LYS A 56 11.80 4.94 3.81
CA LYS A 56 12.15 6.09 4.66
C LYS A 56 11.15 7.24 4.55
N SER A 57 10.46 7.37 3.41
CA SER A 57 9.51 8.45 3.17
C SER A 57 8.06 7.97 3.24
N PRO A 58 7.22 8.50 4.14
CA PRO A 58 5.80 8.14 4.21
C PRO A 58 5.05 8.50 2.92
N LEU A 59 5.47 9.55 2.21
CA LEU A 59 4.88 9.95 0.93
C LEU A 59 5.09 8.87 -0.14
N LEU A 60 6.31 8.32 -0.23
CA LEU A 60 6.61 7.25 -1.20
C LEU A 60 5.88 5.95 -0.86
N GLN A 61 5.66 5.68 0.43
CA GLN A 61 4.84 4.54 0.84
C GLN A 61 3.39 4.69 0.38
N SER A 62 2.81 5.89 0.48
CA SER A 62 1.45 6.16 -0.02
C SER A 62 1.34 5.94 -1.52
N VAL A 63 2.36 6.28 -2.31
CA VAL A 63 2.38 6.01 -3.76
C VAL A 63 2.34 4.51 -4.06
N ILE A 64 3.13 3.70 -3.34
CA ILE A 64 3.09 2.24 -3.50
C ILE A 64 1.74 1.67 -3.04
N GLN A 65 1.22 2.15 -1.91
CA GLN A 65 -0.06 1.71 -1.36
C GLN A 65 -1.23 1.98 -2.31
N ALA A 66 -1.21 3.10 -3.04
CA ALA A 66 -2.25 3.42 -4.02
C ALA A 66 -2.36 2.38 -5.16
N VAL A 67 -1.28 1.64 -5.44
CA VAL A 67 -1.29 0.56 -6.44
C VAL A 67 -1.57 -0.81 -5.79
N THR A 68 -1.11 -1.04 -4.56
CA THR A 68 -1.20 -2.36 -3.91
C THR A 68 -2.52 -2.61 -3.18
N VAL A 69 -3.18 -1.58 -2.64
CA VAL A 69 -4.46 -1.71 -1.90
C VAL A 69 -5.54 -2.33 -2.77
N ASN A 70 -5.73 -1.80 -3.98
CA ASN A 70 -6.70 -2.31 -4.96
C ASN A 70 -6.04 -3.23 -6.01
N GLY A 71 -4.95 -3.90 -5.65
CA GLY A 71 -4.15 -4.72 -6.57
C GLY A 71 -4.94 -5.84 -7.26
N ARG A 72 -5.97 -6.39 -6.62
CA ARG A 72 -6.87 -7.39 -7.24
C ARG A 72 -7.64 -6.80 -8.42
N SER A 73 -8.24 -5.62 -8.25
CA SER A 73 -8.98 -4.93 -9.31
C SER A 73 -8.06 -4.55 -10.47
N LEU A 74 -6.84 -4.09 -10.14
CA LEU A 74 -5.81 -3.78 -11.14
C LEU A 74 -5.40 -5.02 -11.93
N LEU A 75 -5.15 -6.15 -11.26
CA LEU A 75 -4.78 -7.42 -11.90
C LEU A 75 -5.90 -7.94 -12.82
N VAL A 76 -7.15 -7.92 -12.36
CA VAL A 76 -8.31 -8.34 -13.18
C VAL A 76 -8.48 -7.43 -14.39
N THR A 77 -8.28 -6.12 -14.23
CA THR A 77 -8.34 -5.15 -15.34
C THR A 77 -7.20 -5.35 -16.33
N ALA A 78 -5.97 -5.61 -15.85
CA ALA A 78 -4.83 -5.94 -16.71
C ALA A 78 -5.05 -7.25 -17.47
N LEU A 79 -5.63 -8.27 -16.83
CA LEU A 79 -6.00 -9.52 -17.48
C LEU A 79 -7.07 -9.29 -18.56
N LEU A 80 -8.10 -8.49 -18.29
CA LEU A 80 -9.09 -8.10 -19.29
C LEU A 80 -8.43 -7.38 -20.47
N CYS A 81 -7.52 -6.44 -20.20
CA CYS A 81 -6.75 -5.74 -21.23
C CYS A 81 -5.95 -6.71 -22.09
N PHE A 82 -5.25 -7.67 -21.47
CA PHE A 82 -4.50 -8.69 -22.19
C PHE A 82 -5.40 -9.54 -23.10
N ILE A 83 -6.56 -9.99 -22.60
CA ILE A 83 -7.53 -10.77 -23.38
C ILE A 83 -8.04 -9.96 -24.58
N ILE A 84 -8.43 -8.70 -24.38
CA ILE A 84 -8.94 -7.86 -25.46
C ILE A 84 -7.85 -7.60 -26.51
N VAL A 85 -6.62 -7.27 -26.09
CA VAL A 85 -5.49 -7.08 -27.01
C VAL A 85 -5.18 -8.36 -27.79
N TYR A 86 -5.28 -9.53 -27.15
CA TYR A 86 -5.10 -10.81 -27.82
C TYR A 86 -6.16 -11.06 -28.89
N LEU A 87 -7.43 -10.75 -28.62
CA LEU A 87 -8.49 -10.82 -29.63
C LEU A 87 -8.22 -9.89 -30.82
N TYR A 88 -7.82 -8.64 -30.55
CA TYR A 88 -7.42 -7.71 -31.60
C TYR A 88 -6.23 -8.22 -32.41
N SER A 89 -5.27 -8.88 -31.78
CA SER A 89 -4.10 -9.47 -32.45
C SER A 89 -4.50 -10.61 -33.40
N ILE A 90 -5.42 -11.49 -33.00
CA ILE A 90 -5.97 -12.55 -33.87
C ILE A 90 -6.74 -11.95 -35.04
N ILE A 91 -7.64 -11.01 -34.77
CA ILE A 91 -8.45 -10.36 -35.82
C ILE A 91 -7.55 -9.66 -36.84
N GLY A 92 -6.53 -8.94 -36.36
CA GLY A 92 -5.52 -8.29 -37.20
C GLY A 92 -4.78 -9.30 -38.07
N PHE A 93 -4.26 -10.38 -37.48
CA PHE A 93 -3.52 -11.42 -38.18
C PHE A 93 -4.34 -12.12 -39.27
N VAL A 94 -5.62 -12.42 -39.00
CA VAL A 94 -6.48 -13.15 -39.95
C VAL A 94 -7.05 -12.26 -41.04
N LEU A 95 -7.48 -11.03 -40.72
CA LEU A 95 -8.16 -10.15 -41.68
C LEU A 95 -7.21 -9.23 -42.43
N PHE A 96 -6.10 -8.84 -41.81
CA PHE A 96 -5.17 -7.82 -42.33
C PHE A 96 -3.71 -8.30 -42.32
N PRO A 97 -3.38 -9.51 -42.81
CA PRO A 97 -2.01 -10.05 -42.72
C PRO A 97 -0.97 -9.21 -43.46
N ASP A 98 -1.36 -8.58 -44.58
CA ASP A 98 -0.43 -7.76 -45.38
C ASP A 98 -0.10 -6.40 -44.76
N ASP A 99 -0.92 -5.91 -43.82
CA ASP A 99 -0.73 -4.59 -43.21
C ASP A 99 0.33 -4.61 -42.09
N PHE A 100 0.73 -5.80 -41.63
CA PHE A 100 1.82 -6.03 -40.66
C PHE A 100 3.21 -6.14 -41.31
N ARG A 101 3.37 -5.73 -42.57
CA ARG A 101 4.67 -5.68 -43.25
C ARG A 101 5.40 -4.38 -42.92
N THR A 102 6.72 -4.43 -42.76
CA THR A 102 7.58 -3.24 -42.69
C THR A 102 7.60 -2.53 -44.05
N THR A 103 8.08 -1.28 -44.03
CA THR A 103 8.36 -0.51 -45.26
C THR A 103 9.41 -1.17 -46.16
N GLU A 104 10.22 -2.09 -45.61
CA GLU A 104 11.24 -2.85 -46.33
C GLU A 104 10.70 -4.20 -46.85
N GLY A 105 9.45 -4.55 -46.54
CA GLY A 105 8.76 -5.76 -47.01
C GLY A 105 8.85 -6.96 -46.08
N ASP A 106 9.63 -6.86 -45.00
CA ASP A 106 9.74 -7.90 -43.97
C ASP A 106 8.46 -7.98 -43.13
N LEU A 107 8.07 -9.18 -42.72
CA LEU A 107 6.92 -9.40 -41.86
C LEU A 107 7.29 -8.97 -40.43
N GLN A 108 6.57 -8.01 -39.84
CA GLN A 108 6.76 -7.63 -38.43
C GLN A 108 6.20 -8.69 -37.47
N CYS A 109 5.30 -9.54 -37.96
CA CYS A 109 4.89 -10.72 -37.26
C CYS A 109 4.51 -11.85 -38.23
N GLU A 110 5.07 -13.04 -38.00
CA GLU A 110 4.76 -14.26 -38.74
C GLU A 110 3.87 -15.20 -37.91
N THR A 111 3.99 -15.12 -36.58
CA THR A 111 3.20 -15.92 -35.63
C THR A 111 2.22 -15.06 -34.85
N ILE A 112 1.11 -15.66 -34.39
CA ILE A 112 0.13 -14.97 -33.53
C ILE A 112 0.80 -14.43 -32.26
N THR A 113 1.79 -15.16 -31.73
CA THR A 113 2.59 -14.73 -30.56
C THR A 113 3.43 -13.50 -30.85
N GLU A 114 4.08 -13.43 -32.01
CA GLU A 114 4.81 -12.22 -32.43
C GLU A 114 3.86 -11.05 -32.64
N CYS A 115 2.71 -11.26 -33.29
CA CYS A 115 1.73 -10.17 -33.45
C CYS A 115 1.22 -9.71 -32.08
N LEU A 116 0.94 -10.62 -31.14
CA LEU A 116 0.55 -10.25 -29.78
C LEU A 116 1.64 -9.40 -29.09
N VAL A 117 2.90 -9.83 -29.14
CA VAL A 117 4.02 -9.06 -28.58
C VAL A 117 4.14 -7.71 -29.27
N PHE A 118 3.98 -7.65 -30.58
CA PHE A 118 4.00 -6.40 -31.35
C PHE A 118 2.89 -5.44 -30.94
N VAL A 119 1.63 -5.90 -30.82
CA VAL A 119 0.52 -5.05 -30.37
C VAL A 119 0.70 -4.61 -28.91
N LEU A 120 1.18 -5.49 -28.03
CA LEU A 120 1.44 -5.14 -26.63
C LEU A 120 2.58 -4.13 -26.46
N THR A 121 3.64 -4.23 -27.27
CA THR A 121 4.83 -3.40 -27.12
C THR A 121 4.72 -2.12 -27.93
N SER A 122 4.44 -2.21 -29.22
CA SER A 122 4.36 -1.06 -30.13
C SER A 122 2.94 -0.48 -30.16
N GLY A 123 1.91 -1.34 -30.28
CA GLY A 123 0.52 -0.90 -30.44
C GLY A 123 -0.04 -0.13 -29.24
N LEU A 124 0.14 -0.65 -28.01
CA LEU A 124 -0.32 0.04 -26.79
C LEU A 124 0.45 1.32 -26.47
N ARG A 125 1.69 1.44 -26.95
CA ARG A 125 2.56 2.60 -26.70
C ARG A 125 2.36 3.71 -27.72
N ALA A 126 1.88 3.38 -28.91
CA ALA A 126 1.54 4.35 -29.95
C ALA A 126 0.34 5.19 -29.50
N GLY A 127 0.46 6.52 -29.65
CA GLY A 127 -0.55 7.47 -29.19
C GLY A 127 -1.92 7.31 -29.88
N GLY A 128 -1.94 6.93 -31.17
CA GLY A 128 -3.16 6.61 -31.94
C GLY A 128 -3.52 5.12 -31.96
N GLY A 129 -2.80 4.28 -31.20
CA GLY A 129 -2.99 2.83 -31.19
C GLY A 129 -2.32 2.12 -32.37
N ILE A 130 -2.80 0.91 -32.68
CA ILE A 130 -2.18 0.04 -33.69
C ILE A 130 -2.22 0.62 -35.12
N GLY A 131 -3.19 1.49 -35.41
CA GLY A 131 -3.35 2.11 -36.72
C GLY A 131 -2.19 3.02 -37.14
N ASP A 132 -1.44 3.59 -36.17
CA ASP A 132 -0.26 4.42 -36.46
C ASP A 132 0.93 3.60 -36.98
N LEU A 133 0.94 2.29 -36.74
CA LEU A 133 2.05 1.39 -37.03
C LEU A 133 1.85 0.57 -38.30
N LEU A 134 0.62 0.33 -38.70
CA LEU A 134 0.30 -0.48 -39.87
C LEU A 134 0.32 0.38 -41.14
N HIS A 135 0.59 -0.27 -42.27
CA HIS A 135 0.66 0.40 -43.56
C HIS A 135 -0.72 0.96 -43.98
N ASP A 136 -0.76 2.19 -44.52
CA ASP A 136 -2.01 2.90 -44.84
C ASP A 136 -2.69 2.35 -46.12
N ARG A 137 -3.25 1.14 -46.01
CA ARG A 137 -4.17 0.58 -47.01
C ARG A 137 -5.60 0.89 -46.59
N ARG A 138 -6.12 2.03 -47.04
CA ARG A 138 -7.46 2.52 -46.68
C ARG A 138 -8.56 1.57 -47.16
N SER A 139 -9.06 0.77 -46.24
CA SER A 139 -10.28 -0.01 -46.34
C SER A 139 -11.22 0.40 -45.21
N THR A 140 -12.52 0.51 -45.47
CA THR A 140 -13.51 0.87 -44.45
C THR A 140 -13.46 -0.08 -43.24
N GLY A 141 -13.23 -1.37 -43.48
CA GLY A 141 -13.09 -2.36 -42.40
C GLY A 141 -11.82 -2.17 -41.58
N ARG A 142 -10.73 -1.73 -42.22
CA ARG A 142 -9.44 -1.43 -41.56
C ARG A 142 -9.57 -0.20 -40.66
N THR A 143 -10.16 0.89 -41.18
CA THR A 143 -10.40 2.11 -40.42
C THR A 143 -11.27 1.87 -39.19
N LEU A 144 -12.32 1.04 -39.32
CA LEU A 144 -13.18 0.70 -38.18
C LEU A 144 -12.42 -0.10 -37.11
N TYR A 145 -11.57 -1.04 -37.52
CA TYR A 145 -10.72 -1.83 -36.62
C TYR A 145 -9.73 -0.95 -35.84
N ASP A 146 -9.04 -0.03 -36.52
CA ASP A 146 -8.09 0.87 -35.88
C ASP A 146 -8.78 1.85 -34.92
N PHE A 147 -9.91 2.40 -35.35
CA PHE A 147 -10.71 3.29 -34.53
C PHE A 147 -11.28 2.58 -33.29
N SER A 148 -11.79 1.35 -33.44
CA SER A 148 -12.31 0.59 -32.31
C SER A 148 -11.21 0.19 -31.34
N PHE A 149 -10.01 -0.16 -31.83
CA PHE A 149 -8.84 -0.42 -30.99
C PHE A 149 -8.46 0.82 -30.18
N PHE A 150 -8.36 1.99 -30.82
CA PHE A 150 -8.04 3.25 -30.14
C PHE A 150 -9.04 3.58 -29.03
N VAL A 151 -10.34 3.54 -29.32
CA VAL A 151 -11.36 3.88 -28.32
C VAL A 151 -11.41 2.85 -27.19
N ILE A 152 -11.47 1.56 -27.51
CA ILE A 152 -11.67 0.52 -26.49
C ILE A 152 -10.41 0.32 -25.67
N VAL A 153 -9.25 0.19 -26.31
CA VAL A 153 -8.01 -0.20 -25.61
C VAL A 153 -7.30 1.01 -25.02
N ILE A 154 -7.06 2.04 -25.83
CA ILE A 154 -6.28 3.21 -25.38
C ILE A 154 -7.15 4.13 -24.53
N VAL A 155 -8.31 4.56 -25.04
CA VAL A 155 -9.14 5.55 -24.33
C VAL A 155 -9.92 4.93 -23.17
N CYS A 156 -10.47 3.72 -23.29
CA CYS A 156 -11.22 3.11 -22.20
C CYS A 156 -10.31 2.31 -21.26
N LEU A 157 -9.67 1.23 -21.72
CA LEU A 157 -8.99 0.29 -20.82
C LEU A 157 -7.78 0.89 -20.08
N LEU A 158 -6.90 1.64 -20.76
CA LEU A 158 -5.75 2.28 -20.09
C LEU A 158 -6.19 3.36 -19.09
N ASN A 159 -7.21 4.18 -19.45
CA ASN A 159 -7.71 5.20 -18.53
C ASN A 159 -8.47 4.61 -17.34
N ILE A 160 -9.12 3.44 -17.48
CA ILE A 160 -9.70 2.72 -16.34
C ILE A 160 -8.60 2.32 -15.36
N VAL A 161 -7.45 1.85 -15.84
CA VAL A 161 -6.30 1.51 -14.98
C VAL A 161 -5.81 2.72 -14.19
N SER A 162 -5.59 3.85 -14.84
CA SER A 162 -5.23 5.11 -14.15
C SER A 162 -6.34 5.60 -13.21
N GLY A 163 -7.60 5.42 -13.59
CA GLY A 163 -8.77 5.75 -12.77
C GLY A 163 -8.81 4.98 -11.46
N ILE A 164 -8.57 3.67 -11.49
CA ILE A 164 -8.50 2.82 -10.27
C ILE A 164 -7.39 3.31 -9.34
N ILE A 165 -6.23 3.68 -9.87
CA ILE A 165 -5.10 4.18 -9.07
C ILE A 165 -5.45 5.54 -8.41
N ILE A 166 -6.06 6.45 -9.18
CA ILE A 166 -6.48 7.77 -8.67
C ILE A 166 -7.54 7.62 -7.57
N ASP A 167 -8.52 6.73 -7.78
CA ASP A 167 -9.57 6.45 -6.81
C ASP A 167 -8.99 5.89 -5.49
N THR A 168 -8.06 4.94 -5.59
CA THR A 168 -7.35 4.41 -4.41
C THR A 168 -6.55 5.50 -3.70
N PHE A 169 -5.89 6.39 -4.43
CA PHE A 169 -5.13 7.50 -3.85
C PHE A 169 -6.06 8.49 -3.14
N ALA A 170 -7.25 8.75 -3.67
CA ALA A 170 -8.27 9.56 -3.02
C ALA A 170 -8.76 8.90 -1.73
N GLN A 171 -9.10 7.62 -1.77
CA GLN A 171 -9.54 6.86 -0.57
C GLN A 171 -8.50 6.93 0.56
N LEU A 172 -7.22 6.68 0.26
CA LEU A 172 -6.15 6.72 1.26
C LEU A 172 -5.98 8.10 1.91
N ARG A 173 -6.24 9.16 1.15
CA ARG A 173 -6.22 10.54 1.67
C ARG A 173 -7.43 10.79 2.58
N ASP A 174 -8.61 10.35 2.16
CA ASP A 174 -9.85 10.57 2.89
C ASP A 174 -9.86 9.79 4.21
N GLU A 175 -9.34 8.56 4.24
CA GLU A 175 -9.15 7.78 5.47
C GLU A 175 -8.22 8.48 6.47
N ARG A 176 -7.09 9.04 5.98
CA ARG A 176 -6.17 9.79 6.82
C ARG A 176 -6.80 11.06 7.37
N GLN A 177 -7.56 11.77 6.54
CA GLN A 177 -8.29 12.95 6.97
C GLN A 177 -9.34 12.62 8.02
N ALA A 178 -10.09 11.51 7.87
CA ALA A 178 -11.09 11.09 8.84
C ALA A 178 -10.47 10.80 10.22
N ILE A 179 -9.29 10.16 10.26
CA ILE A 179 -8.54 9.93 11.52
C ILE A 179 -8.09 11.25 12.14
N ASP A 180 -7.57 12.18 11.33
CA ASP A 180 -7.11 13.49 11.80
C ASP A 180 -8.28 14.37 12.31
N GLU A 181 -9.47 14.21 11.74
CA GLU A 181 -10.70 14.88 12.16
C GLU A 181 -11.26 14.29 13.46
N ASP A 182 -11.38 12.96 13.56
CA ASP A 182 -11.85 12.28 14.78
C ASP A 182 -10.97 12.60 16.00
N THR A 183 -9.65 12.65 15.79
CA THR A 183 -8.68 13.03 16.85
C THR A 183 -8.88 14.46 17.36
N LYS A 184 -9.42 15.36 16.53
CA LYS A 184 -9.70 16.76 16.91
C LYS A 184 -11.10 16.97 17.46
N ASP A 185 -12.05 16.13 17.06
CA ASP A 185 -13.44 16.21 17.46
C ASP A 185 -13.70 15.50 18.78
N ARG A 186 -12.95 14.45 19.13
CA ARG A 186 -13.23 13.61 20.31
C ARG A 186 -11.97 13.29 21.11
N CYS A 187 -12.12 13.23 22.43
CA CYS A 187 -11.02 12.82 23.30
C CYS A 187 -10.74 11.32 23.18
N PHE A 188 -9.48 10.94 22.90
CA PHE A 188 -9.04 9.55 22.76
C PHE A 188 -9.34 8.66 23.99
N ILE A 189 -9.35 9.24 25.20
CA ILE A 189 -9.50 8.47 26.46
C ILE A 189 -10.97 8.31 26.85
N CYS A 190 -11.76 9.39 26.83
CA CYS A 190 -13.14 9.39 27.32
C CYS A 190 -14.22 9.43 26.24
N ASN A 191 -13.83 9.57 24.97
CA ASN A 191 -14.74 9.62 23.82
C ASN A 191 -15.81 10.73 23.90
N ILE A 192 -15.50 11.83 24.59
CA ILE A 192 -16.38 13.01 24.67
C ILE A 192 -16.01 13.98 23.55
N GLU A 193 -17.03 14.49 22.86
CA GLU A 193 -16.90 15.49 21.81
C GLU A 193 -16.38 16.83 22.35
N ASN A 194 -15.53 17.47 21.55
CA ASN A 194 -14.88 18.76 21.78
C ASN A 194 -15.90 19.84 22.16
N ASN A 195 -17.03 19.89 21.44
CA ASN A 195 -18.11 20.85 21.65
C ASN A 195 -18.68 20.88 23.09
N LYS A 196 -18.53 19.81 23.89
CA LYS A 196 -19.00 19.75 25.29
C LYS A 196 -18.02 20.42 26.26
N PHE A 197 -16.74 20.49 25.92
CA PHE A 197 -15.70 21.08 26.75
C PHE A 197 -15.61 22.59 26.58
N ASP A 198 -15.70 23.06 25.33
CA ASP A 198 -15.64 24.49 24.99
C ASP A 198 -16.76 25.32 25.64
N ARG A 199 -17.84 24.68 26.07
CA ARG A 199 -18.96 25.32 26.77
C ARG A 199 -18.84 25.32 28.29
N ARG A 200 -17.93 24.54 28.88
CA ARG A 200 -17.96 24.19 30.31
C ARG A 200 -16.66 24.42 31.08
N VAL A 201 -15.50 24.50 30.42
CA VAL A 201 -14.19 24.48 31.07
C VAL A 201 -13.31 25.63 30.54
N GLU A 202 -12.68 26.39 31.43
CA GLU A 202 -11.62 27.36 31.04
C GLU A 202 -10.44 26.59 30.43
N GLY A 203 -10.07 26.93 29.19
CA GLY A 203 -9.05 26.19 28.41
C GLY A 203 -9.62 25.15 27.44
N GLY A 204 -10.93 24.88 27.48
CA GLY A 204 -11.65 24.10 26.46
C GLY A 204 -11.14 22.67 26.28
N PHE A 205 -11.31 22.14 25.07
CA PHE A 205 -10.89 20.78 24.73
C PHE A 205 -9.37 20.56 24.76
N GLU A 206 -8.58 21.56 24.39
CA GLU A 206 -7.11 21.42 24.32
C GLU A 206 -6.50 21.22 25.71
N GLU A 207 -6.97 21.95 26.72
CA GLU A 207 -6.56 21.79 28.11
C GLU A 207 -6.92 20.39 28.64
N HIS A 208 -8.13 19.91 28.30
CA HIS A 208 -8.58 18.56 28.68
C HIS A 208 -7.65 17.48 28.14
N VAL A 209 -7.28 17.53 26.85
CA VAL A 209 -6.39 16.53 26.24
C VAL A 209 -4.95 16.63 26.75
N LYS A 210 -4.44 17.85 27.01
CA LYS A 210 -3.04 18.03 27.45
C LYS A 210 -2.80 17.70 28.91
N HIS A 211 -3.74 18.06 29.80
CA HIS A 211 -3.51 18.03 31.25
C HIS A 211 -4.39 17.04 32.01
N GLN A 212 -5.58 16.70 31.50
CA GLN A 212 -6.48 15.75 32.16
C GLN A 212 -6.35 14.35 31.55
N HIS A 213 -6.51 14.24 30.23
CA HIS A 213 -6.54 13.00 29.47
C HIS A 213 -5.39 12.92 28.46
N ASN A 214 -4.16 13.12 28.95
CA ASN A 214 -2.96 12.96 28.13
C ASN A 214 -2.64 11.48 27.94
N MET A 215 -2.69 11.01 26.69
CA MET A 215 -2.43 9.60 26.34
C MET A 215 -1.08 9.07 26.85
N TRP A 216 -0.05 9.92 26.91
CA TRP A 216 1.29 9.53 27.35
C TRP A 216 1.37 9.33 28.85
N GLU A 217 0.64 10.12 29.63
CA GLU A 217 0.60 9.97 31.10
C GLU A 217 -0.05 8.66 31.50
N TYR A 218 -1.10 8.22 30.80
CA TYR A 218 -1.66 6.87 31.00
C TYR A 218 -0.64 5.77 30.69
N LEU A 219 0.14 5.92 29.62
CA LEU A 219 1.21 4.97 29.29
C LEU A 219 2.30 4.94 30.35
N TYR A 220 2.74 6.11 30.83
CA TYR A 220 3.73 6.22 31.90
C TYR A 220 3.23 5.64 33.21
N PHE A 221 1.96 5.86 33.56
CA PHE A 221 1.35 5.28 34.75
C PHE A 221 1.29 3.75 34.68
N MET A 222 0.84 3.19 33.56
CA MET A 222 0.84 1.74 33.36
C MET A 222 2.25 1.14 33.45
N HIS A 223 3.25 1.78 32.81
CA HIS A 223 4.64 1.35 32.91
C HIS A 223 5.21 1.52 34.33
N HIS A 224 4.81 2.56 35.06
CA HIS A 224 5.19 2.78 36.46
C HIS A 224 4.70 1.63 37.34
N LEU A 225 3.42 1.23 37.22
CA LEU A 225 2.87 0.09 37.96
C LEU A 225 3.59 -1.22 37.63
N MET A 226 4.02 -1.43 36.39
CA MET A 226 4.78 -2.63 36.01
C MET A 226 6.16 -2.71 36.65
N ARG A 227 6.75 -1.58 37.06
CA ARG A 227 8.11 -1.52 37.62
C ARG A 227 8.13 -1.37 39.14
N LYS A 228 7.11 -0.77 39.71
CA LYS A 228 7.01 -0.54 41.15
C LYS A 228 6.62 -1.86 41.86
N PRO A 229 7.26 -2.21 42.98
CA PRO A 229 6.95 -3.45 43.67
C PRO A 229 5.56 -3.41 44.33
N ASN A 230 4.82 -4.52 44.25
CA ASN A 230 3.41 -4.59 44.63
C ASN A 230 3.09 -4.16 46.07
N HIS A 231 4.03 -4.27 47.00
CA HIS A 231 3.82 -3.91 48.40
C HIS A 231 3.94 -2.40 48.67
N GLU A 232 4.47 -1.63 47.71
CA GLU A 232 4.53 -0.16 47.77
C GLU A 232 3.34 0.50 47.07
N PHE A 233 2.41 -0.30 46.52
CA PHE A 233 1.25 0.24 45.85
C PHE A 233 0.33 0.96 46.84
N THR A 234 -0.13 2.14 46.43
CA THR A 234 -1.26 2.77 47.09
C THR A 234 -2.54 1.96 46.85
N GLY A 235 -3.63 2.27 47.57
CA GLY A 235 -4.90 1.60 47.37
C GLY A 235 -5.44 1.75 45.94
N GLN A 236 -5.28 2.94 45.34
CA GLN A 236 -5.71 3.21 43.96
C GLN A 236 -4.83 2.48 42.95
N GLU A 237 -3.52 2.46 43.15
CA GLU A 237 -2.57 1.73 42.30
C GLU A 237 -2.84 0.21 42.34
N SER A 238 -3.12 -0.34 43.52
CA SER A 238 -3.47 -1.74 43.70
C SER A 238 -4.77 -2.10 42.97
N TYR A 239 -5.75 -1.21 42.99
CA TYR A 239 -7.01 -1.38 42.26
C TYR A 239 -6.77 -1.44 40.74
N VAL A 240 -6.05 -0.46 40.18
CA VAL A 240 -5.75 -0.43 38.74
C VAL A 240 -4.87 -1.61 38.33
N TRP A 241 -3.87 -1.96 39.14
CA TRP A 241 -3.02 -3.11 38.89
C TRP A 241 -3.81 -4.43 38.84
N GLY A 242 -4.74 -4.64 39.77
CA GLY A 242 -5.62 -5.81 39.76
C GLY A 242 -6.51 -5.88 38.50
N LYS A 243 -6.95 -4.73 37.99
CA LYS A 243 -7.71 -4.62 36.73
C LYS A 243 -6.83 -4.93 35.52
N MET A 244 -5.63 -4.37 35.47
CA MET A 244 -4.65 -4.64 34.41
C MET A 244 -4.26 -6.12 34.32
N GLN A 245 -4.03 -6.79 35.45
CA GLN A 245 -3.72 -8.23 35.47
C GLN A 245 -4.85 -9.10 34.90
N ARG A 246 -6.10 -8.65 35.03
CA ARG A 246 -7.29 -9.31 34.51
C ARG A 246 -7.65 -8.86 33.10
N GLN A 247 -6.83 -8.00 32.48
CA GLN A 247 -7.12 -7.34 31.19
C GLN A 247 -8.45 -6.59 31.17
N ASP A 248 -8.86 -6.06 32.33
CA ASP A 248 -10.09 -5.28 32.50
C ASP A 248 -9.79 -3.78 32.33
N ILE A 249 -10.42 -3.16 31.33
CA ILE A 249 -10.22 -1.75 30.95
C ILE A 249 -11.20 -0.78 31.64
N SER A 250 -12.05 -1.26 32.55
CA SER A 250 -13.07 -0.44 33.23
C SER A 250 -12.51 0.70 34.10
N PHE A 251 -11.20 0.74 34.33
CA PHE A 251 -10.57 1.86 35.05
C PHE A 251 -10.38 3.10 34.16
N PHE A 252 -10.49 2.98 32.83
CA PHE A 252 -10.53 4.15 31.95
C PHE A 252 -11.88 4.87 32.09
N PRO A 253 -11.88 6.21 32.07
CA PRO A 253 -13.11 7.00 32.17
C PRO A 253 -13.87 6.96 30.84
N LEU A 254 -14.57 5.85 30.59
CA LEU A 254 -15.46 5.69 29.44
C LEU A 254 -16.84 6.27 29.78
N ASN A 255 -17.37 7.08 28.87
CA ASN A 255 -18.70 7.68 28.98
C ASN A 255 -19.80 6.72 28.52
#